data_AF-A0A667IC33-F1
#
_entry.id   AF-A0A667IC33-F1
#
_cell.length_a   1.000
_cell.length_b   1.000
_cell.length_c   1.000
_cell.angle_alpha   90.00
_cell.angle_beta   90.00
_cell.angle_gamma   90.00
#
_symmetry.space_group_name_H-M   'P 1'
#
loop_
_entity.id
_entity.type
_entity.pdbx_description
1 polymer ?
#
loop_
_entity_poly.entity_id
_entity_poly.type
_entity_poly.pdbx_seq_one_letter_code
_entity_poly.pdbx_strand_id
1 'polypeptide(L)'
;MASRLVAGERLVRALGPGGELEPEQLPRKLRAELETALGKKPKSGDFPSGSARLVSFRLIRDLHQYLRERGSTLYLHELLEGSEIYLPEVVKPPRNPELVARLEKIKIQLANEEYKRITHNVTCQDSRHGGTLSDLGKQVRSVKALVITVFNFIVTVAAAFVCTYLGSQYIFAMASRVLAALIVASVVGLAELYVMVRAMEGELGEL
;
A
#
# COMPACT_ATOMS: atom_id res chain seq x y z
N MET A 1 -8.03 -21.65 8.88
CA MET A 1 -8.89 -22.84 8.72
C MET A 1 -10.17 -22.61 9.51
N ALA A 2 -11.34 -22.72 8.88
CA ALA A 2 -12.61 -22.60 9.59
C ALA A 2 -12.72 -23.71 10.65
N SER A 3 -12.89 -23.33 11.91
CA SER A 3 -12.87 -24.26 13.05
C SER A 3 -14.27 -24.80 13.38
N ARG A 4 -15.31 -24.18 12.83
CA ARG A 4 -16.73 -24.45 13.15
C ARG A 4 -17.60 -24.37 11.91
N LEU A 5 -18.70 -25.11 11.93
CA LEU A 5 -19.72 -25.21 10.90
C LEU A 5 -21.09 -25.00 11.55
N VAL A 6 -22.00 -24.33 10.86
CA VAL A 6 -23.40 -24.21 11.23
C VAL A 6 -24.11 -25.48 10.76
N ALA A 7 -24.68 -26.22 11.70
CA ALA A 7 -25.41 -27.46 11.40
C ALA A 7 -26.68 -27.16 10.60
N GLY A 8 -26.80 -27.80 9.44
CA GLY A 8 -28.03 -27.81 8.64
C GLY A 8 -29.15 -28.62 9.30
N GLU A 9 -30.38 -28.40 8.88
CA GLU A 9 -31.56 -29.08 9.43
C GLU A 9 -31.52 -30.60 9.24
N ARG A 10 -30.87 -31.08 8.17
CA ARG A 10 -30.72 -32.50 7.88
C ARG A 10 -29.81 -33.19 8.91
N LEU A 11 -28.68 -32.58 9.26
CA LEU A 11 -27.79 -33.07 10.32
C LEU A 11 -28.50 -33.14 11.68
N VAL A 12 -29.32 -32.13 11.99
CA VAL A 12 -30.11 -32.08 13.23
C VAL A 12 -31.14 -33.21 13.28
N ARG A 13 -31.83 -33.47 12.16
CA ARG A 13 -32.81 -34.56 12.05
C ARG A 13 -32.16 -35.94 12.08
N ALA A 14 -31.01 -36.10 11.44
CA ALA A 14 -30.27 -37.37 11.40
C ALA A 14 -29.81 -37.83 12.80
N LEU A 15 -29.53 -36.90 13.71
CA LEU A 15 -29.17 -37.17 15.11
C LEU A 15 -30.36 -37.29 16.08
N GLY A 16 -31.59 -36.97 15.64
CA GLY A 16 -32.79 -37.10 16.46
C GLY A 16 -33.21 -38.56 16.71
N PRO A 17 -34.11 -38.81 17.68
CA PRO A 17 -34.66 -40.15 17.91
C PRO A 17 -35.36 -40.65 16.63
N GLY A 18 -34.98 -41.83 16.12
CA GLY A 18 -35.42 -42.37 14.83
C GLY A 18 -34.76 -41.78 13.58
N GLY A 19 -33.68 -41.02 13.71
CA GLY A 19 -32.92 -40.43 12.60
C GLY A 19 -31.98 -41.41 11.89
N GLU A 20 -31.45 -40.99 10.74
CA GLU A 20 -30.57 -41.79 9.85
C GLU A 20 -29.30 -42.32 10.56
N LEU A 21 -28.87 -41.70 11.67
CA LEU A 21 -27.67 -42.12 12.43
C LEU A 21 -27.97 -43.05 13.61
N GLU A 22 -29.24 -43.35 13.92
CA GLU A 22 -29.63 -44.35 14.92
C GLU A 22 -29.20 -45.80 14.58
N PRO A 23 -29.40 -46.30 13.34
CA PRO A 23 -29.02 -47.67 13.00
C PRO A 23 -27.50 -47.92 13.01
N GLU A 24 -26.69 -46.87 12.85
CA GLU A 24 -25.22 -46.95 12.76
C GLU A 24 -24.51 -47.16 14.12
N GLN A 25 -25.25 -47.13 15.24
CA GLN A 25 -24.73 -47.35 16.60
C GLN A 25 -23.44 -46.54 16.88
N LEU A 26 -23.52 -45.23 16.69
CA LEU A 26 -22.43 -44.30 16.98
C LEU A 26 -21.87 -44.50 18.40
N PRO A 27 -20.54 -44.34 18.62
CA PRO A 27 -19.97 -44.36 19.95
C PRO A 27 -20.68 -43.38 20.87
N ARG A 28 -21.09 -43.85 22.05
CA ARG A 28 -21.83 -43.05 23.04
C ARG A 28 -21.16 -41.70 23.34
N LYS A 29 -19.83 -41.64 23.29
CA LYS A 29 -19.03 -40.42 23.47
C LYS A 29 -19.25 -39.41 22.33
N LEU A 30 -19.10 -39.83 21.08
CA LEU A 30 -19.29 -38.98 19.90
C LEU A 30 -20.74 -38.50 19.76
N ARG A 31 -21.70 -39.38 20.03
CA ARG A 31 -23.12 -39.04 19.99
C ARG A 31 -23.47 -38.00 21.05
N ALA A 32 -23.00 -38.16 22.28
CA ALA A 32 -23.19 -37.18 23.35
C ALA A 32 -22.53 -35.82 23.01
N GLU A 33 -21.34 -35.81 22.42
CA GLU A 33 -20.66 -34.58 22.02
C GLU A 33 -21.38 -33.83 20.88
N LEU A 34 -21.96 -34.56 19.91
CA LEU A 34 -22.76 -33.97 18.84
C LEU A 34 -24.12 -33.48 19.36
N GLU A 35 -24.82 -34.26 20.18
CA GLU A 35 -26.10 -33.86 20.79
C GLU A 35 -25.93 -32.63 21.71
N THR A 36 -24.83 -32.56 22.48
CA THR A 36 -24.54 -31.38 23.31
C THR A 36 -24.15 -30.16 22.48
N ALA A 37 -23.47 -30.33 21.35
CA ALA A 37 -23.20 -29.24 20.41
C ALA A 37 -24.48 -28.74 19.73
N LEU A 38 -25.41 -29.63 19.38
CA LEU A 38 -26.68 -29.30 18.74
C LEU A 38 -27.78 -28.82 19.71
N GLY A 39 -27.70 -29.19 20.98
CA GLY A 39 -28.65 -28.81 22.03
C GLY A 39 -28.38 -27.44 22.65
N LYS A 40 -27.15 -26.92 22.54
CA LYS A 40 -26.81 -25.57 23.00
C LYS A 40 -27.44 -24.53 22.08
N LYS A 41 -28.51 -23.87 22.56
CA LYS A 41 -29.00 -22.62 21.97
C LYS A 41 -27.87 -21.57 22.03
N PRO A 42 -27.59 -20.84 20.94
CA PRO A 42 -26.53 -19.84 20.94
C PRO A 42 -26.86 -18.71 21.94
N LYS A 43 -25.83 -18.23 22.66
CA LYS A 43 -25.93 -17.00 23.47
C LYS A 43 -26.15 -15.82 22.52
N SER A 44 -27.14 -14.98 22.80
CA SER A 44 -27.64 -13.91 21.91
C SER A 44 -26.69 -12.71 21.70
N GLY A 45 -25.37 -12.90 21.82
CA GLY A 45 -24.37 -11.83 21.76
C GLY A 45 -23.45 -11.86 20.53
N ASP A 46 -23.37 -12.96 19.78
CA ASP A 46 -22.29 -13.17 18.77
C ASP A 46 -22.78 -13.33 17.31
N PHE A 47 -24.09 -13.24 17.01
CA PHE A 47 -24.60 -13.64 15.69
C PHE A 47 -25.72 -12.71 15.17
N PRO A 48 -25.60 -12.13 13.96
CA PRO A 48 -26.66 -11.34 13.31
C PRO A 48 -27.67 -12.18 12.51
N SER A 49 -27.59 -13.51 12.50
CA SER A 49 -28.57 -14.36 11.80
C SER A 49 -28.92 -15.58 12.65
N GLY A 50 -30.21 -15.94 12.62
CA GLY A 50 -30.92 -16.68 13.66
C GLY A 50 -30.35 -18.04 14.05
N SER A 51 -30.51 -18.39 15.33
CA SER A 51 -30.57 -19.77 15.86
C SER A 51 -29.58 -20.82 15.30
N ALA A 52 -28.37 -20.41 14.91
CA ALA A 52 -27.38 -21.29 14.32
C ALA A 52 -26.76 -22.22 15.39
N ARG A 53 -26.89 -23.54 15.19
CA ARG A 53 -26.25 -24.57 16.03
C ARG A 53 -24.84 -24.82 15.51
N LEU A 54 -23.81 -24.52 16.32
CA LEU A 54 -22.42 -24.62 15.90
C LEU A 54 -21.83 -25.99 16.23
N VAL A 55 -21.27 -26.65 15.22
CA VAL A 55 -20.56 -27.93 15.34
C VAL A 55 -19.10 -27.73 14.99
N SER A 56 -18.19 -28.36 15.73
CA SER A 56 -16.75 -28.28 15.42
C SER A 56 -16.39 -29.20 14.25
N PHE A 57 -15.45 -28.76 13.39
CA PHE A 57 -15.02 -29.56 12.23
C PHE A 57 -14.37 -30.89 12.64
N ARG A 58 -13.77 -30.96 13.85
CA ARG A 58 -13.17 -32.19 14.38
C ARG A 58 -14.23 -33.29 14.55
N LEU A 59 -15.37 -32.97 15.15
CA LEU A 59 -16.46 -33.92 15.38
C LEU A 59 -17.03 -34.47 14.07
N ILE A 60 -17.13 -33.63 13.04
CA ILE A 60 -17.62 -34.03 11.71
C ILE A 60 -16.63 -34.98 11.03
N ARG A 61 -15.33 -34.70 11.17
CA ARG A 61 -14.27 -35.56 10.67
C ARG A 61 -14.27 -36.93 11.37
N ASP A 62 -14.45 -36.93 12.69
CA ASP A 62 -14.48 -38.16 13.48
C ASP A 62 -15.73 -38.99 13.14
N LEU A 63 -16.88 -38.33 12.89
CA LEU A 63 -18.09 -38.98 12.37
C LEU A 63 -17.87 -39.57 10.97
N HIS A 64 -17.22 -38.83 10.08
CA HIS A 64 -16.90 -39.32 8.73
C HIS A 64 -15.99 -40.55 8.76
N GLN A 65 -14.98 -40.54 9.62
CA GLN A 65 -14.09 -41.68 9.79
C GLN A 65 -14.87 -42.91 10.28
N TYR A 66 -15.76 -42.72 11.26
CA TYR A 66 -16.60 -43.80 11.78
C TYR A 66 -17.52 -44.43 10.74
N LEU A 67 -18.20 -43.59 9.95
CA LEU A 67 -19.08 -44.04 8.86
C LEU A 67 -18.30 -44.82 7.78
N ARG A 68 -17.07 -44.37 7.48
CA ARG A 68 -16.20 -45.03 6.50
C ARG A 68 -15.70 -46.39 6.99
N GLU A 69 -15.34 -46.52 8.26
CA GLU A 69 -14.88 -47.77 8.87
C GLU A 69 -16.02 -48.81 8.98
N ARG A 70 -17.27 -48.35 9.17
CA ARG A 70 -18.47 -49.21 9.20
C ARG A 70 -18.97 -49.63 7.82
N GLY A 71 -18.55 -48.95 6.76
CA GLY A 71 -19.06 -49.17 5.40
C GLY A 71 -20.52 -48.73 5.25
N SER A 72 -20.94 -47.68 5.96
CA SER A 72 -22.30 -47.15 5.92
C SER A 72 -22.68 -46.67 4.51
N THR A 73 -23.96 -46.77 4.15
CA THR A 73 -24.50 -46.22 2.90
C THR A 73 -24.67 -44.70 2.93
N LEU A 74 -24.54 -44.07 4.10
CA LEU A 74 -24.71 -42.63 4.30
C LEU A 74 -23.44 -41.88 3.92
N TYR A 75 -23.57 -40.92 3.00
CA TYR A 75 -22.47 -40.05 2.63
C TYR A 75 -22.44 -38.77 3.47
N LEU A 76 -21.23 -38.30 3.80
CA LEU A 76 -21.07 -37.09 4.60
C LEU A 76 -21.65 -35.84 3.94
N HIS A 77 -21.50 -35.70 2.62
CA HIS A 77 -21.97 -34.53 1.89
C HIS A 77 -23.49 -34.41 1.92
N GLU A 78 -24.19 -35.55 1.97
CA GLU A 78 -25.64 -35.61 2.16
C GLU A 78 -26.04 -35.13 3.57
N LEU A 79 -25.35 -35.59 4.61
CA LEU A 79 -25.61 -35.15 5.98
C LEU A 79 -25.29 -33.66 6.21
N LEU A 80 -24.35 -33.12 5.44
CA LEU A 80 -23.95 -31.71 5.46
C LEU A 80 -24.77 -30.82 4.50
N GLU A 81 -25.78 -31.38 3.84
CA GLU A 81 -26.68 -30.60 3.00
C GLU A 81 -27.42 -29.53 3.81
N GLY A 82 -27.32 -28.28 3.37
CA GLY A 82 -27.86 -27.11 4.08
C GLY A 82 -27.01 -26.65 5.29
N SER A 83 -25.77 -27.13 5.41
CA SER A 83 -24.83 -26.60 6.40
C SER A 83 -23.96 -25.47 5.83
N GLU A 84 -23.64 -24.49 6.67
CA GLU A 84 -22.84 -23.33 6.27
C GLU A 84 -21.54 -23.26 7.06
N ILE A 85 -20.46 -22.80 6.43
CA ILE A 85 -19.18 -22.60 7.11
C ILE A 85 -19.28 -21.36 7.99
N TYR A 86 -18.99 -21.50 9.29
CA TYR A 86 -18.97 -20.35 10.18
C TYR A 86 -17.65 -19.59 10.02
N LEU A 87 -17.74 -18.35 9.52
CA LEU A 87 -16.66 -17.38 9.58
C LEU A 87 -16.91 -16.43 10.75
N PRO A 88 -16.08 -16.43 11.80
CA PRO A 88 -16.19 -15.45 12.86
C PRO A 88 -15.95 -14.05 12.30
N GLU A 89 -16.88 -13.13 12.54
CA GLU A 89 -16.70 -11.75 12.15
C GLU A 89 -15.60 -11.13 13.02
N VAL A 90 -14.58 -10.57 12.36
CA VAL A 90 -13.48 -9.91 13.06
C VAL A 90 -14.02 -8.61 13.65
N VAL A 91 -14.07 -8.54 14.98
CA VAL A 91 -14.45 -7.32 15.70
C VAL A 91 -13.44 -6.23 15.34
N LYS A 92 -13.90 -5.23 14.59
CA LYS A 92 -13.08 -4.08 14.24
C LYS A 92 -12.96 -3.18 15.47
N PRO A 93 -11.74 -2.77 15.87
CA PRO A 93 -11.56 -1.87 16.99
C PRO A 93 -12.27 -0.53 16.73
N PRO A 94 -12.73 0.18 17.77
CA PRO A 94 -13.35 1.49 17.62
C PRO A 94 -12.37 2.47 16.98
N ARG A 95 -12.85 3.23 15.99
CA ARG A 95 -12.00 4.20 15.27
C ARG A 95 -11.70 5.40 16.16
N ASN A 96 -10.44 5.84 16.19
CA ASN A 96 -10.03 7.07 16.87
C ASN A 96 -10.70 8.29 16.19
N PRO A 97 -11.40 9.17 16.93
CA PRO A 97 -12.10 10.33 16.35
C PRO A 97 -11.16 11.29 15.60
N GLU A 98 -9.91 11.43 16.04
CA GLU A 98 -8.93 12.30 15.35
C GLU A 98 -8.60 11.78 13.96
N LEU A 99 -8.46 10.45 13.80
CA LEU A 99 -8.16 9.83 12.51
C LEU A 99 -9.35 9.93 11.57
N VAL A 100 -10.58 9.82 12.09
CA VAL A 100 -11.81 10.00 11.29
C VAL A 100 -11.88 11.44 10.77
N ALA A 101 -11.64 12.44 11.63
CA ALA A 101 -11.63 13.84 11.22
C ALA A 101 -10.55 14.12 10.15
N ARG A 102 -9.37 13.49 10.25
CA ARG A 102 -8.33 13.59 9.22
C ARG A 102 -8.76 12.95 7.90
N LEU A 103 -9.39 11.78 7.94
CA LEU A 103 -9.89 11.10 6.75
C LEU A 103 -10.99 11.91 6.06
N GLU A 104 -11.89 12.51 6.82
CA GLU A 104 -12.92 13.41 6.29
C GLU A 104 -12.30 14.63 5.60
N LYS A 105 -11.29 15.25 6.22
CA LYS A 105 -10.54 16.36 5.59
C LYS A 105 -9.91 15.92 4.26
N ILE A 106 -9.22 14.78 4.23
CA ILE A 106 -8.59 14.24 3.01
C ILE A 106 -9.65 13.94 1.94
N LYS A 107 -10.78 13.35 2.34
CA LYS A 107 -11.88 13.05 1.41
C LYS A 107 -12.46 14.31 0.78
N ILE A 108 -12.64 15.37 1.57
CA ILE A 108 -13.11 16.68 1.08
C ILE A 108 -12.06 17.29 0.13
N GLN A 109 -10.77 17.21 0.47
CA GLN A 109 -9.69 17.71 -0.39
C GLN A 109 -9.66 17.01 -1.74
N LEU A 110 -9.70 15.67 -1.76
CA LEU A 110 -9.71 14.88 -3.00
C LEU A 110 -10.96 15.17 -3.84
N ALA A 111 -12.14 15.27 -3.21
CA ALA A 111 -13.36 15.63 -3.92
C ALA A 111 -13.29 17.02 -4.54
N ASN A 112 -12.68 17.99 -3.85
CA ASN A 112 -12.49 19.34 -4.36
C ASN A 112 -11.47 19.39 -5.51
N GLU A 113 -10.38 18.63 -5.42
CA GLU A 113 -9.40 18.50 -6.50
C GLU A 113 -10.03 17.86 -7.74
N GLU A 114 -10.82 16.81 -7.56
CA GLU A 114 -11.55 16.16 -8.65
C GLU A 114 -12.61 17.09 -9.25
N TYR A 115 -13.36 17.81 -8.43
CA TYR A 115 -14.31 18.83 -8.90
C TYR A 115 -13.61 19.89 -9.75
N LYS A 116 -12.47 20.43 -9.28
CA LYS A 116 -11.67 21.40 -10.05
C LYS A 116 -11.19 20.81 -11.36
N ARG A 117 -10.67 19.57 -11.36
CA ARG A 117 -10.23 18.88 -12.59
C ARG A 117 -11.35 18.76 -13.61
N ILE A 118 -12.57 18.41 -13.19
CA ILE A 118 -13.73 18.25 -14.06
C ILE A 118 -14.25 19.60 -14.57
N THR A 119 -14.25 20.63 -13.72
CA THR A 119 -14.79 21.95 -14.03
C THR A 119 -13.79 22.94 -14.64
N HIS A 120 -12.51 22.56 -14.71
CA HIS A 120 -11.42 23.38 -15.24
C HIS A 120 -11.70 23.96 -16.63
N ASN A 121 -12.38 23.19 -17.49
CA ASN A 121 -12.65 23.60 -18.89
C ASN A 121 -13.91 24.47 -19.04
N VAL A 122 -14.73 24.58 -17.99
CA VAL A 122 -15.96 25.39 -18.00
C VAL A 122 -15.67 26.81 -17.50
N THR A 123 -14.66 26.97 -16.66
CA THR A 123 -14.26 28.27 -16.09
C THR A 123 -13.16 28.91 -16.94
N CYS A 124 -13.54 29.76 -17.90
CA CYS A 124 -12.59 30.55 -18.72
C CYS A 124 -11.71 31.54 -17.92
N GLN A 125 -11.83 31.60 -16.58
CA GLN A 125 -11.02 32.48 -15.72
C GLN A 125 -9.67 31.86 -15.30
N ASP A 126 -9.50 30.53 -15.34
CA ASP A 126 -8.28 29.87 -14.84
C ASP A 126 -7.08 29.97 -15.80
N SER A 127 -7.32 30.32 -17.07
CA SER A 127 -6.29 30.52 -18.10
C SER A 127 -5.32 31.66 -17.77
N ARG A 128 -5.62 32.51 -16.79
CA ARG A 128 -4.74 33.61 -16.35
C ARG A 128 -3.89 33.28 -15.11
N HIS A 129 -4.18 32.20 -14.38
CA HIS A 129 -3.49 31.89 -13.11
C HIS A 129 -3.00 30.42 -12.97
N GLY A 130 -3.49 29.49 -13.81
CA GLY A 130 -3.23 28.04 -13.68
C GLY A 130 -1.92 27.52 -14.29
N GLY A 131 -1.06 28.37 -14.84
CA GLY A 131 0.22 27.95 -15.44
C GLY A 131 1.28 27.51 -14.41
N THR A 132 1.13 27.88 -13.14
CA THR A 132 2.24 27.83 -12.18
C THR A 132 2.71 26.43 -11.82
N LEU A 133 1.87 25.41 -11.62
CA LEU A 133 2.38 24.12 -11.12
C LEU A 133 3.12 23.28 -12.19
N SER A 134 2.65 23.29 -13.44
CA SER A 134 3.35 22.62 -14.54
C SER A 134 4.62 23.39 -14.94
N ASP A 135 4.55 24.72 -14.91
CA ASP A 135 5.69 25.59 -15.22
C ASP A 135 6.73 25.61 -14.09
N LEU A 136 6.30 25.47 -12.82
CA LEU A 136 7.19 25.27 -11.68
C LEU A 136 7.91 23.92 -11.77
N GLY A 137 7.22 22.84 -12.14
CA GLY A 137 7.83 21.52 -12.37
C GLY A 137 8.90 21.52 -13.46
N LYS A 138 8.65 22.26 -14.55
CA LYS A 138 9.64 22.48 -15.61
C LYS A 138 10.76 23.42 -15.17
N GLN A 139 10.45 24.49 -14.44
CA GLN A 139 11.43 25.40 -13.84
C GLN A 139 12.35 24.70 -12.86
N VAL A 140 11.85 23.84 -11.96
CA VAL A 140 12.76 23.15 -11.02
C VAL A 140 13.70 22.17 -11.73
N ARG A 141 13.33 21.67 -12.92
CA ARG A 141 14.20 20.82 -13.72
C ARG A 141 15.26 21.64 -14.46
N SER A 142 14.88 22.76 -15.07
CA SER A 142 15.82 23.66 -15.77
C SER A 142 16.75 24.41 -14.79
N VAL A 143 16.22 24.84 -13.64
CA VAL A 143 17.00 25.50 -12.58
C VAL A 143 18.04 24.56 -11.98
N LYS A 144 17.72 23.27 -11.78
CA LYS A 144 18.70 22.30 -11.27
C LYS A 144 19.91 22.15 -12.20
N ALA A 145 19.68 22.05 -13.50
CA ALA A 145 20.77 21.96 -14.48
C ALA A 145 21.62 23.24 -14.49
N LEU A 146 20.97 24.40 -14.55
CA LEU A 146 21.65 25.70 -14.53
C LEU A 146 22.50 25.89 -13.26
N VAL A 147 21.96 25.53 -12.09
CA VAL A 147 22.67 25.65 -10.80
C VAL A 147 23.92 24.76 -10.77
N ILE A 148 23.82 23.52 -11.28
CA ILE A 148 24.97 22.61 -11.35
C ILE A 148 26.06 23.17 -12.28
N THR A 149 25.68 23.73 -13.43
CA THR A 149 26.62 24.31 -14.39
C THR A 149 27.33 25.54 -13.84
N VAL A 150 26.58 26.47 -13.21
CA VAL A 150 27.17 27.67 -12.57
C VAL A 150 28.09 27.27 -11.41
N PHE A 151 27.71 26.26 -10.62
CA PHE A 151 28.56 25.76 -9.54
C PHE A 151 29.88 25.18 -10.08
N ASN A 152 29.83 24.38 -11.14
CA ASN A 152 31.03 23.83 -11.77
C ASN A 152 31.96 24.95 -12.29
N PHE A 153 31.41 25.97 -12.93
CA PHE A 153 32.16 27.15 -13.37
C PHE A 153 32.88 27.87 -12.20
N ILE A 154 32.18 28.11 -11.09
CA ILE A 154 32.78 28.77 -9.92
C ILE A 154 33.91 27.91 -9.35
N VAL A 155 33.70 26.59 -9.26
CA VAL A 155 34.70 25.66 -8.71
C VAL A 155 35.94 25.61 -9.60
N THR A 156 35.80 25.56 -10.93
CA THR A 156 36.95 25.50 -11.84
C THR A 156 37.76 26.80 -11.85
N VAL A 157 37.09 27.96 -11.87
CA VAL A 157 37.76 29.28 -11.79
C VAL A 157 38.46 29.46 -10.44
N ALA A 158 37.80 29.11 -9.33
CA ALA A 158 38.40 29.18 -8.00
C ALA A 158 39.60 28.22 -7.85
N ALA A 159 39.48 27.00 -8.35
CA ALA A 159 40.57 26.02 -8.33
C ALA A 159 41.77 26.52 -9.17
N ALA A 160 41.54 27.07 -10.36
CA ALA A 160 42.60 27.64 -11.20
C ALA A 160 43.30 28.82 -10.50
N PHE A 161 42.53 29.70 -9.85
CA PHE A 161 43.08 30.81 -9.07
C PHE A 161 43.95 30.33 -7.91
N VAL A 162 43.43 29.42 -7.06
CA VAL A 162 44.16 28.89 -5.90
C VAL A 162 45.39 28.10 -6.34
N CYS A 163 45.27 27.27 -7.38
CA CYS A 163 46.37 26.49 -7.93
C CYS A 163 47.50 27.40 -8.44
N THR A 164 47.17 28.45 -9.19
CA THR A 164 48.17 29.40 -9.70
C THR A 164 48.79 30.23 -8.57
N TYR A 165 47.98 30.64 -7.59
CA TYR A 165 48.46 31.42 -6.44
C TYR A 165 49.43 30.62 -5.56
N LEU A 166 49.11 29.36 -5.27
CA LEU A 166 49.96 28.46 -4.50
C LEU A 166 51.18 28.00 -5.31
N GLY A 167 51.01 27.69 -6.60
CA GLY A 167 52.09 27.24 -7.49
C GLY A 167 53.12 28.33 -7.77
N SER A 168 52.70 29.59 -7.77
CA SER A 168 53.58 30.75 -7.97
C SER A 168 54.36 31.19 -6.71
N GLN A 169 54.23 30.46 -5.59
CA GLN A 169 54.90 30.79 -4.33
C GLN A 169 56.43 30.85 -4.40
N TYR A 170 57.06 30.17 -5.37
CA TYR A 170 58.52 30.12 -5.50
C TYR A 170 59.07 30.98 -6.64
N ILE A 171 58.20 31.52 -7.50
CA ILE A 171 58.60 32.17 -8.76
C ILE A 171 58.39 33.70 -8.71
N PHE A 172 57.34 34.18 -8.02
CA PHE A 172 56.96 35.60 -8.04
C PHE A 172 56.91 36.23 -6.63
N ALA A 173 56.91 37.56 -6.54
CA ALA A 173 56.65 38.31 -5.29
C ALA A 173 55.15 38.40 -4.98
N MET A 174 54.75 38.70 -3.73
CA MET A 174 53.35 38.60 -3.27
C MET A 174 52.33 39.33 -4.16
N ALA A 175 52.61 40.56 -4.60
CA ALA A 175 51.70 41.32 -5.46
C ALA A 175 51.59 40.72 -6.88
N SER A 176 52.71 40.29 -7.45
CA SER A 176 52.74 39.65 -8.78
C SER A 176 52.12 38.25 -8.80
N ARG A 177 52.07 37.53 -7.66
CA ARG A 177 51.39 36.24 -7.54
C ARG A 177 49.88 36.37 -7.74
N VAL A 178 49.27 37.36 -7.10
CA VAL A 178 47.84 37.64 -7.23
C VAL A 178 47.51 38.07 -8.65
N LEU A 179 48.35 38.91 -9.26
CA LEU A 179 48.16 39.35 -10.64
C LEU A 179 48.26 38.18 -11.63
N ALA A 180 49.26 37.30 -11.48
CA ALA A 180 49.40 36.11 -12.31
C ALA A 180 48.22 35.14 -12.13
N ALA A 181 47.77 34.92 -10.89
CA ALA A 181 46.61 34.07 -10.60
C ALA A 181 45.31 34.64 -11.20
N LEU A 182 45.12 35.96 -11.18
CA LEU A 182 44.00 36.63 -11.83
C LEU A 182 44.01 36.44 -13.35
N ILE A 183 45.17 36.62 -13.99
CA ILE A 183 45.31 36.44 -15.45
C ILE A 183 44.97 35.00 -15.84
N VAL A 184 45.54 34.01 -15.15
CA VAL A 184 45.26 32.59 -15.44
C VAL A 184 43.78 32.25 -15.18
N ALA A 185 43.22 32.69 -14.05
CA ALA A 185 41.81 32.47 -13.73
C ALA A 185 40.88 33.12 -14.78
N SER A 186 41.24 34.28 -15.32
CA SER A 186 40.47 34.95 -16.37
C SER A 186 40.46 34.16 -17.68
N VAL A 187 41.60 33.60 -18.09
CA VAL A 187 41.70 32.78 -19.30
C VAL A 187 40.89 31.50 -19.14
N VAL A 188 41.00 30.82 -18.00
CA VAL A 188 40.22 29.61 -17.70
C VAL A 188 38.72 29.93 -17.65
N GLY A 189 38.34 31.04 -17.02
CA GLY A 189 36.94 31.49 -16.97
C GLY A 189 36.36 31.75 -18.36
N LEU A 190 37.12 32.37 -19.27
CA LEU A 190 36.68 32.55 -20.66
C LEU A 190 36.54 31.21 -21.42
N ALA A 191 37.44 30.26 -21.17
CA ALA A 191 37.36 28.93 -21.78
C ALA A 191 36.13 28.15 -21.30
N GLU A 192 35.86 28.14 -20.00
CA GLU A 192 34.67 27.50 -19.41
C GLU A 192 33.37 28.18 -19.85
N LEU A 193 33.35 29.51 -19.90
CA LEU A 193 32.20 30.27 -20.41
C LEU A 193 31.90 29.92 -21.87
N TYR A 194 32.93 29.80 -22.71
CA TYR A 194 32.77 29.39 -24.10
C TYR A 194 32.20 27.97 -24.22
N VAL A 195 32.70 27.02 -23.42
CA VAL A 195 32.19 25.65 -23.38
C VAL A 195 30.73 25.61 -22.94
N MET A 196 30.36 26.39 -21.91
CA MET A 196 28.97 26.49 -21.43
C MET A 196 28.03 27.04 -22.51
N VAL A 197 28.40 28.14 -23.17
CA VAL A 197 27.59 28.74 -24.23
C VAL A 197 27.39 27.75 -25.38
N ARG A 198 28.46 27.06 -25.80
CA ARG A 198 28.39 26.06 -26.86
C ARG A 198 27.56 24.84 -26.47
N ALA A 199 27.62 24.40 -25.21
CA ALA A 199 26.80 23.30 -24.71
C ALA A 199 25.30 23.68 -24.71
N MET A 200 24.98 24.92 -24.34
CA MET A 200 23.61 25.44 -24.39
C MET A 200 23.09 25.58 -25.83
N GLU A 201 23.91 26.04 -26.77
CA GLU A 201 23.56 26.10 -28.20
C GLU A 201 23.37 24.70 -28.81
N GLY A 202 24.17 23.72 -28.37
CA GLY A 202 24.04 22.32 -28.80
C GLY A 202 22.74 21.66 -28.36
N GLU A 203 22.26 21.91 -27.14
CA GLU A 203 20.95 21.42 -26.67
C GLU A 203 19.77 22.07 -27.41
N LEU A 204 19.93 23.26 -28.00
CA LEU A 204 18.92 23.88 -28.87
C LEU A 204 18.93 23.35 -30.31
N GLY A 205 20.01 22.69 -30.76
CA GLY A 205 20.16 22.17 -32.12
C GLY A 205 19.58 20.77 -32.35
N GLU A 206 19.22 20.05 -31.30
CA GLU A 206 18.62 18.70 -31.36
C GLU A 206 17.10 18.66 -31.04
N LEU A 207 16.43 19.82 -31.04
CA LEU A 207 14.95 19.94 -30.96
C LEU A 207 14.36 20.38 -32.30
#